data_AF-A0A7Y5GLY7-F1
#
_entry.id   AF-A0A7Y5GLY7-F1
#
_cell.length_a   1.000
_cell.length_b   1.000
_cell.length_c   1.000
_cell.angle_alpha   90.00
_cell.angle_beta   90.00
_cell.angle_gamma   90.00
#
_symmetry.space_group_name_H-M   'P 1'
#
loop_
_entity.id
_entity.type
_entity.pdbx_description
1 polymer ?
#
loop_
_entity_poly.entity_id
_entity_poly.type
_entity_poly.pdbx_seq_one_letter_code
_entity_poly.pdbx_strand_id
1 'polypeptide(L)'
;MSDNNIVKEYLLQCVNQASSHLKLTAEKIEMIGILREEISGCSNLDCYIKEMKKVTELAKLALKFTEIVSFVNNNKIEYATISEKFRQHSYNLVKELSVTLDVKTSLVFRSYINRVRESYGHNCIPQTEPGSAGVDEFSEEKKENLLLHEESEPEQITFYKFEEMVTKPISSLDNALKNLLQNEIKPDELKYFANLMKRNWTVSKNFDSQIISNMHEIVGKTLFLFSENILQPNRQVVDALRACLIVIVALIKDKEIDISVYLRKAEELGNSIKTIKVKDF
;
A
#
# COMPACT_ATOMS: atom_id res chain seq x y z
N MET A 1 -28.25 4.61 3.42
CA MET A 1 -27.73 4.29 4.78
C MET A 1 -26.71 3.13 4.78
N SER A 2 -26.44 2.48 3.65
CA SER A 2 -25.50 1.35 3.51
C SER A 2 -24.03 1.74 3.31
N ASP A 3 -23.76 2.85 2.62
CA ASP A 3 -22.45 3.08 2.00
C ASP A 3 -21.37 3.48 3.02
N ASN A 4 -21.76 4.25 4.04
CA ASN A 4 -20.87 4.64 5.14
C ASN A 4 -20.42 3.43 5.99
N ASN A 5 -21.17 2.33 5.98
CA ASN A 5 -20.80 1.14 6.74
C ASN A 5 -19.67 0.35 6.05
N ILE A 6 -19.71 0.22 4.72
CA ILE A 6 -18.66 -0.49 3.96
C ILE A 6 -17.32 0.24 4.06
N VAL A 7 -17.34 1.58 3.97
CA VAL A 7 -16.14 2.42 4.07
C VAL A 7 -15.48 2.26 5.45
N LYS A 8 -16.28 2.29 6.53
CA LYS A 8 -15.80 2.06 7.89
C LYS A 8 -15.21 0.67 8.07
N GLU A 9 -15.93 -0.36 7.61
CA GLU A 9 -15.45 -1.74 7.67
C GLU A 9 -14.13 -1.89 6.92
N TYR A 10 -14.01 -1.34 5.71
CA TYR A 10 -12.76 -1.37 4.95
C TYR A 10 -11.61 -0.72 5.72
N LEU A 11 -11.83 0.47 6.28
CA LEU A 11 -10.82 1.18 7.07
C LEU A 11 -10.41 0.38 8.31
N LEU A 12 -11.38 -0.15 9.06
CA LEU A 12 -11.14 -0.98 10.25
C LEU A 12 -10.35 -2.24 9.90
N GLN A 13 -10.65 -2.88 8.77
CA GLN A 13 -9.88 -4.04 8.30
C GLN A 13 -8.44 -3.65 7.92
N CYS A 14 -8.23 -2.49 7.28
CA CYS A 14 -6.88 -1.99 7.02
C CYS A 14 -6.10 -1.74 8.33
N VAL A 15 -6.75 -1.17 9.35
CA VAL A 15 -6.13 -0.96 10.68
C VAL A 15 -5.80 -2.29 11.34
N ASN A 16 -6.69 -3.28 11.30
CA ASN A 16 -6.46 -4.62 11.85
C ASN A 16 -5.27 -5.28 11.15
N GLN A 17 -5.26 -5.28 9.81
CA GLN A 17 -4.16 -5.84 9.03
C GLN A 17 -2.84 -5.13 9.35
N ALA A 18 -2.82 -3.80 9.39
CA ALA A 18 -1.63 -3.02 9.75
C ALA A 18 -1.12 -3.37 11.15
N SER A 19 -2.02 -3.51 12.13
CA SER A 19 -1.65 -3.86 13.51
C SER A 19 -1.01 -5.23 13.63
N SER A 20 -1.38 -6.19 12.76
CA SER A 20 -0.80 -7.54 12.76
C SER A 20 0.69 -7.57 12.40
N HIS A 21 1.19 -6.51 11.75
CA HIS A 21 2.61 -6.36 11.40
C HIS A 21 3.42 -5.62 12.48
N LEU A 22 2.75 -5.06 13.51
CA LEU A 22 3.40 -4.35 14.60
C LEU A 22 3.75 -5.28 15.76
N LYS A 23 4.84 -4.96 16.46
CA LYS A 23 5.14 -5.58 17.75
C LYS A 23 4.25 -4.97 18.82
N LEU A 24 3.14 -5.63 19.11
CA LEU A 24 2.10 -5.12 20.01
C LEU A 24 2.42 -5.44 21.47
N THR A 25 2.54 -4.40 22.30
CA THR A 25 2.47 -4.50 23.77
C THR A 25 1.02 -4.41 24.22
N ALA A 26 0.73 -4.75 25.48
CA ALA A 26 -0.63 -4.62 26.04
C ALA A 26 -1.19 -3.19 25.89
N GLU A 27 -0.36 -2.17 26.13
CA GLU A 27 -0.70 -0.76 25.93
C GLU A 27 -1.06 -0.45 24.46
N LYS A 28 -0.24 -0.93 23.49
CA LYS A 28 -0.50 -0.70 22.06
C LYS A 28 -1.79 -1.39 21.61
N ILE A 29 -2.11 -2.57 22.16
CA ILE A 29 -3.38 -3.27 21.91
C ILE A 29 -4.56 -2.44 22.41
N GLU A 30 -4.47 -1.88 23.62
CA GLU A 30 -5.52 -1.03 24.18
C GLU A 30 -5.74 0.22 23.33
N MET A 31 -4.67 0.90 22.92
CA MET A 31 -4.74 2.08 22.05
C MET A 31 -5.39 1.78 20.69
N ILE A 32 -5.06 0.63 20.08
CA ILE A 32 -5.74 0.17 18.86
C ILE A 32 -7.22 -0.08 19.12
N GLY A 33 -7.56 -0.68 20.27
CA GLY A 33 -8.94 -0.89 20.70
C GLY A 33 -9.73 0.41 20.77
N ILE A 34 -9.18 1.43 21.43
CA ILE A 34 -9.77 2.76 21.53
C ILE A 34 -9.98 3.36 20.14
N LEU A 35 -8.95 3.34 19.29
CA LEU A 35 -9.04 3.88 17.93
C LEU A 35 -10.15 3.20 17.11
N ARG A 36 -10.27 1.88 17.21
CA ARG A 36 -11.30 1.10 16.51
C ARG A 36 -12.69 1.41 17.02
N GLU A 37 -12.86 1.54 18.33
CA GLU A 37 -14.14 1.89 18.96
C GLU A 37 -14.64 3.25 18.45
N GLU A 38 -13.76 4.26 18.39
CA GLU A 38 -14.13 5.58 17.87
C GLU A 38 -14.51 5.57 16.38
N ILE A 39 -13.70 4.89 15.55
CA ILE A 39 -13.97 4.79 14.11
C ILE A 39 -15.31 4.09 13.87
N SER A 40 -15.61 3.03 14.64
CA SER A 40 -16.88 2.32 14.55
C SER A 40 -18.06 3.19 15.02
N GLY A 41 -17.88 3.90 16.14
CA GLY A 41 -18.89 4.72 16.78
C GLY A 41 -19.22 6.05 16.10
N CYS A 42 -18.32 6.59 15.26
CA CYS A 42 -18.56 7.88 14.60
C CYS A 42 -19.70 7.81 13.57
N SER A 43 -20.63 8.76 13.53
CA SER A 43 -21.73 8.76 12.54
C SER A 43 -21.27 9.21 11.14
N ASN A 44 -20.32 10.14 11.06
CA ASN A 44 -19.75 10.70 9.84
C ASN A 44 -18.22 10.53 9.87
N LEU A 45 -17.73 9.51 9.17
CA LEU A 45 -16.31 9.17 9.14
C LEU A 45 -15.46 10.27 8.49
N ASP A 46 -15.93 10.90 7.41
CA ASP A 46 -15.20 11.98 6.73
C ASP A 46 -14.97 13.18 7.64
N CYS A 47 -16.01 13.57 8.39
CA CYS A 47 -15.92 14.67 9.33
C CYS A 47 -15.05 14.30 10.55
N TYR A 48 -15.16 13.06 11.06
CA TYR A 48 -14.29 12.57 12.13
C TYR A 48 -12.80 12.60 11.73
N ILE A 49 -12.47 12.12 10.53
CA ILE A 49 -11.11 12.17 10.00
C ILE A 49 -10.63 13.62 9.82
N LYS A 50 -11.51 14.54 9.40
CA LYS A 50 -11.19 15.96 9.28
C LYS A 50 -10.82 16.58 10.63
N GLU A 51 -11.54 16.26 11.70
CA GLU A 51 -11.21 16.72 13.05
C GLU A 51 -9.94 16.05 13.57
N MET A 52 -9.71 14.77 13.24
CA MET A 52 -8.48 14.05 13.57
C MET A 52 -7.23 14.72 12.96
N LYS A 53 -7.34 15.31 11.77
CA LYS A 53 -6.24 16.08 11.15
C LYS A 53 -5.81 17.31 11.95
N LYS A 54 -6.69 17.87 12.78
CA LYS A 54 -6.40 19.05 13.60
C LYS A 54 -5.59 18.70 14.85
N VAL A 55 -5.56 17.43 15.25
CA VAL A 55 -4.74 16.93 16.35
C VAL A 55 -3.39 16.50 15.79
N THR A 56 -2.34 17.27 16.08
CA THR A 56 -0.98 17.12 15.51
C THR A 56 -0.47 15.68 15.58
N GLU A 57 -0.70 15.01 16.70
CA GLU A 57 -0.24 13.65 16.97
C GLU A 57 -0.96 12.59 16.11
N LEU A 58 -2.16 12.90 15.63
CA LEU A 58 -2.99 12.03 14.81
C LEU A 58 -2.99 12.44 13.32
N ALA A 59 -2.44 13.61 12.99
CA ALA A 59 -2.59 14.21 11.67
C ALA A 59 -2.06 13.34 10.53
N LYS A 60 -0.88 12.71 10.71
CA LYS A 60 -0.30 11.83 9.68
C LYS A 60 -1.13 10.56 9.47
N LEU A 61 -1.63 9.96 10.55
CA LEU A 61 -2.53 8.81 10.48
C LEU A 61 -3.85 9.20 9.80
N ALA A 62 -4.39 10.38 10.12
CA ALA A 62 -5.62 10.90 9.53
C ALA A 62 -5.49 11.18 8.01
N LEU A 63 -4.31 11.59 7.54
CA LEU A 63 -4.02 11.69 6.10
C LEU A 63 -4.13 10.33 5.42
N LYS A 64 -3.55 9.28 6.01
CA LYS A 64 -3.68 7.90 5.49
C LYS A 64 -5.11 7.38 5.52
N PHE A 65 -5.87 7.69 6.56
CA PHE A 65 -7.30 7.36 6.59
C PHE A 65 -8.07 8.07 5.48
N THR A 66 -7.74 9.32 5.17
CA THR A 66 -8.37 10.06 4.06
C THR A 66 -8.11 9.38 2.71
N GLU A 67 -6.87 8.96 2.45
CA GLU A 67 -6.50 8.23 1.22
C GLU A 67 -7.36 6.96 1.08
N ILE A 68 -7.47 6.18 2.16
CA ILE A 68 -8.24 4.93 2.20
C ILE A 68 -9.73 5.17 1.97
N VAL A 69 -10.32 6.13 2.69
CA VAL A 69 -11.75 6.46 2.59
C VAL A 69 -12.09 6.99 1.20
N SER A 70 -11.22 7.84 0.63
CA SER A 70 -11.41 8.38 -0.72
C SER A 70 -11.41 7.28 -1.78
N PHE A 71 -10.54 6.28 -1.64
CA PHE A 71 -10.50 5.13 -2.56
C PHE A 71 -11.84 4.38 -2.60
N VAL A 72 -12.43 4.08 -1.44
CA VAL A 72 -13.70 3.35 -1.38
C VAL A 72 -14.85 4.21 -1.89
N ASN A 73 -14.85 5.51 -1.58
CA ASN A 73 -15.89 6.45 -2.01
C ASN A 73 -15.87 6.76 -3.52
N ASN A 74 -14.74 6.59 -4.21
CA ASN A 74 -14.59 7.02 -5.60
C ASN A 74 -15.32 6.15 -6.65
N ASN A 75 -16.14 5.16 -6.26
CA ASN A 75 -17.02 4.30 -7.10
C ASN A 75 -16.36 3.56 -8.29
N LYS A 76 -15.11 3.84 -8.64
CA LYS A 76 -14.32 3.18 -9.69
C LYS A 76 -13.42 2.10 -9.08
N ILE A 77 -14.00 1.22 -8.26
CA ILE A 77 -13.22 0.14 -7.65
C ILE A 77 -13.00 -0.95 -8.69
N GLU A 78 -11.75 -1.14 -9.10
CA GLU A 78 -11.36 -2.28 -9.94
C GLU A 78 -11.30 -3.56 -9.10
N TYR A 79 -12.35 -4.39 -9.18
CA TYR A 79 -12.42 -5.65 -8.41
C TYR A 79 -11.26 -6.62 -8.67
N ALA A 80 -10.65 -6.56 -9.85
CA ALA A 80 -9.51 -7.39 -10.19
C ALA A 80 -8.27 -7.08 -9.31
N THR A 81 -8.17 -5.86 -8.78
CA THR A 81 -6.99 -5.36 -8.08
C THR A 81 -7.29 -4.92 -6.64
N ILE A 82 -8.55 -5.01 -6.19
CA ILE A 82 -8.98 -4.55 -4.86
C ILE A 82 -8.19 -5.19 -3.71
N SER A 83 -7.85 -6.48 -3.82
CA SER A 83 -7.05 -7.16 -2.81
C SER A 83 -5.63 -6.61 -2.71
N GLU A 84 -5.07 -6.17 -3.84
CA GLU A 84 -3.75 -5.55 -3.93
C GLU A 84 -3.77 -4.15 -3.31
N LYS A 85 -4.81 -3.37 -3.64
CA LYS A 85 -5.04 -2.05 -3.04
C LYS A 85 -5.25 -2.13 -1.54
N PHE A 86 -5.99 -3.13 -1.07
CA PHE A 86 -6.17 -3.38 0.35
C PHE A 86 -4.84 -3.65 1.07
N ARG A 87 -3.96 -4.47 0.51
CA ARG A 87 -2.62 -4.73 1.07
C ARG A 87 -1.79 -3.46 1.09
N GLN A 88 -1.74 -2.72 -0.02
CA GLN A 88 -1.01 -1.45 -0.10
C GLN A 88 -1.48 -0.46 0.97
N HIS A 89 -2.78 -0.27 1.12
CA HIS A 89 -3.36 0.59 2.16
C HIS A 89 -2.98 0.14 3.57
N SER A 90 -3.07 -1.16 3.84
CA SER A 90 -2.74 -1.74 5.15
C SER A 90 -1.24 -1.56 5.48
N TYR A 91 -0.34 -1.83 4.53
CA TYR A 91 1.09 -1.66 4.74
C TYR A 91 1.49 -0.19 4.90
N ASN A 92 0.86 0.72 4.16
CA ASN A 92 1.09 2.16 4.29
C ASN A 92 0.65 2.70 5.67
N LEU A 93 -0.30 2.04 6.33
CA LEU A 93 -0.68 2.37 7.70
C LEU A 93 0.33 1.91 8.74
N VAL A 94 1.09 0.84 8.52
CA VAL A 94 1.99 0.24 9.54
C VAL A 94 2.91 1.29 10.17
N LYS A 95 3.57 2.11 9.34
CA LYS A 95 4.50 3.13 9.83
C LYS A 95 3.80 4.20 10.66
N GLU A 96 2.74 4.81 10.13
CA GLU A 96 2.04 5.91 10.79
C GLU A 96 1.29 5.44 12.04
N LEU A 97 0.75 4.22 12.00
CA LEU A 97 0.15 3.57 13.16
C LEU A 97 1.22 3.28 14.23
N SER A 98 2.40 2.77 13.86
CA SER A 98 3.49 2.55 14.80
C SER A 98 3.91 3.84 15.51
N VAL A 99 4.11 4.93 14.76
CA VAL A 99 4.49 6.24 15.31
C VAL A 99 3.39 6.79 16.21
N THR A 100 2.14 6.67 15.79
CA THR A 100 0.98 7.14 16.56
C THR A 100 0.80 6.36 17.87
N LEU A 101 1.12 5.06 17.86
CA LEU A 101 1.04 4.17 19.02
C LEU A 101 2.27 4.20 19.91
N ASP A 102 3.33 4.92 19.53
CA ASP A 102 4.54 5.05 20.34
C ASP A 102 4.42 6.09 21.46
N VAL A 103 3.18 6.51 21.73
CA VAL A 103 2.80 7.30 22.89
C VAL A 103 2.99 6.46 24.15
N LYS A 104 3.57 7.07 25.18
CA LYS A 104 4.03 6.36 26.39
C LYS A 104 2.94 5.60 27.15
N THR A 105 1.67 6.03 27.07
CA THR A 105 0.55 5.40 27.80
C THR A 105 -0.79 5.55 27.06
N SER A 106 -1.69 4.58 27.24
CA SER A 106 -3.04 4.62 26.68
C SER A 106 -3.84 5.84 27.16
N LEU A 107 -3.56 6.35 28.36
CA LEU A 107 -4.16 7.59 28.90
C LEU A 107 -3.84 8.83 28.05
N VAL A 108 -2.58 9.00 27.63
CA VAL A 108 -2.21 10.12 26.77
C VAL A 108 -2.87 9.97 25.41
N PHE A 109 -2.91 8.75 24.87
CA PHE A 109 -3.62 8.46 23.63
C PHE A 109 -5.12 8.79 23.71
N ARG A 110 -5.79 8.44 24.83
CA ARG A 110 -7.18 8.81 25.10
C ARG A 110 -7.39 10.33 25.11
N SER A 111 -6.43 11.09 25.62
CA SER A 111 -6.53 12.57 25.59
C SER A 111 -6.56 13.11 24.16
N TYR A 112 -5.81 12.52 23.23
CA TYR A 112 -5.80 12.92 21.82
C TYR A 112 -7.13 12.61 21.16
N ILE A 113 -7.66 11.41 21.42
CA ILE A 113 -8.96 10.97 20.94
C ILE A 113 -10.11 11.84 21.49
N ASN A 114 -10.08 12.20 22.77
CA ASN A 114 -11.10 13.06 23.37
C ASN A 114 -11.12 14.45 22.73
N ARG A 115 -9.96 15.04 22.40
CA ARG A 115 -9.90 16.31 21.66
C ARG A 115 -10.59 16.22 20.29
N VAL A 116 -10.42 15.08 19.60
CA VAL A 116 -11.13 14.82 18.34
C VAL A 116 -12.62 14.69 18.60
N ARG A 117 -13.02 13.94 19.61
CA ARG A 117 -14.44 13.69 19.95
C ARG A 117 -15.19 14.96 20.31
N GLU A 118 -14.60 15.83 21.13
CA GLU A 118 -15.19 17.13 21.51
C GLU A 118 -15.39 18.01 20.27
N SER A 119 -14.37 18.11 19.43
CA SER A 119 -14.43 18.88 18.18
C SER A 119 -15.45 18.28 17.19
N TYR A 120 -15.53 16.96 17.11
CA TYR A 120 -16.49 16.23 16.29
C TYR A 120 -17.94 16.47 16.74
N GLY A 121 -18.21 16.39 18.05
CA GLY A 121 -19.53 16.67 18.60
C GLY A 121 -20.01 18.09 18.33
N HIS A 122 -19.10 19.07 18.32
CA HIS A 122 -19.41 20.45 18.00
C HIS A 122 -19.59 20.70 16.49
N ASN A 123 -18.73 20.10 15.65
CA ASN A 123 -18.62 20.50 14.24
C ASN A 123 -19.31 19.56 13.25
N CYS A 124 -19.64 18.33 13.64
CA CYS A 124 -20.05 17.26 12.73
C CYS A 124 -21.44 16.68 13.02
N ILE A 125 -22.01 16.96 14.20
CA ILE A 125 -23.35 16.53 14.59
C ILE A 125 -24.26 17.77 14.59
N PRO A 126 -25.35 17.81 13.81
CA PRO A 126 -26.28 18.93 13.85
C PRO A 126 -26.86 19.07 15.26
N GLN A 127 -26.58 20.19 15.92
CA GLN A 127 -27.25 20.52 17.17
C GLN A 127 -28.68 20.94 16.85
N THR A 128 -29.67 20.17 17.31
CA THR A 128 -31.00 20.74 17.58
C THR A 128 -30.84 21.70 18.75
N GLU A 129 -30.71 23.00 18.47
CA GLU A 129 -30.67 24.02 19.53
C GLU A 129 -32.02 24.05 20.31
N PRO A 130 -32.02 24.53 21.56
CA PRO A 130 -31.98 25.98 21.78
C PRO A 130 -30.91 26.43 22.79
N GLY A 131 -30.04 27.35 22.33
CA GLY A 131 -29.51 28.49 23.08
C GLY A 131 -28.61 28.28 24.29
N SER A 132 -27.33 28.70 24.19
CA SER A 132 -26.82 29.88 24.92
C SER A 132 -25.34 30.12 24.59
N ALA A 133 -25.00 31.41 24.51
CA ALA A 133 -23.71 31.99 24.19
C ALA A 133 -22.51 31.50 25.05
N GLY A 134 -21.33 31.56 24.45
CA GLY A 134 -20.04 31.45 25.13
C GLY A 134 -18.90 31.64 24.15
N VAL A 135 -18.47 32.88 23.98
CA VAL A 135 -17.23 33.30 23.31
C VAL A 135 -16.05 32.77 24.11
N ASP A 136 -15.04 32.17 23.46
CA ASP A 136 -13.66 32.54 23.77
C ASP A 136 -12.68 32.25 22.62
N GLU A 137 -11.90 33.29 22.40
CA GLU A 137 -10.88 33.56 21.42
C GLU A 137 -9.54 33.01 21.93
N PHE A 138 -8.76 32.27 21.13
CA PHE A 138 -7.31 32.20 21.35
C PHE A 138 -6.52 32.07 20.05
N SER A 139 -5.44 32.83 20.05
CA SER A 139 -4.61 33.35 18.97
C SER A 139 -3.60 32.39 18.35
N GLU A 140 -3.08 32.79 17.19
CA GLU A 140 -1.79 32.36 16.64
C GLU A 140 -0.61 32.53 17.62
N GLU A 141 0.34 31.59 17.65
CA GLU A 141 1.74 31.82 17.20
C GLU A 141 2.69 30.62 17.47
N LYS A 142 3.62 30.44 16.50
CA LYS A 142 5.02 29.95 16.57
C LYS A 142 5.40 28.45 16.60
N LYS A 143 5.95 28.05 15.43
CA LYS A 143 7.27 27.43 15.14
C LYS A 143 8.10 26.83 16.31
N GLU A 144 8.50 25.57 16.09
CA GLU A 144 9.87 25.06 15.83
C GLU A 144 10.29 23.81 16.64
N ASN A 145 10.88 22.86 15.88
CA ASN A 145 11.80 21.78 16.22
C ASN A 145 11.35 20.62 17.14
N LEU A 146 11.31 19.41 16.56
CA LEU A 146 12.09 18.30 17.12
C LEU A 146 12.55 17.31 16.05
N LEU A 147 13.86 17.10 16.04
CA LEU A 147 14.67 16.23 15.19
C LEU A 147 14.61 14.76 15.64
N LEU A 148 14.79 13.88 14.66
CA LEU A 148 15.56 12.62 14.70
C LEU A 148 15.47 11.74 15.96
N HIS A 149 14.76 10.61 15.83
CA HIS A 149 15.22 9.34 16.41
C HIS A 149 15.11 8.24 15.36
N GLU A 150 16.25 7.93 14.74
CA GLU A 150 16.50 6.63 14.12
C GLU A 150 16.88 5.67 15.23
N GLU A 151 15.99 4.75 15.58
CA GLU A 151 16.36 3.50 16.25
C GLU A 151 16.04 2.35 15.29
N SER A 152 17.10 1.70 14.84
CA SER A 152 17.07 0.57 13.92
C SER A 152 16.61 -0.69 14.65
N GLU A 153 15.31 -0.96 14.60
CA GLU A 153 14.75 -2.27 14.88
C GLU A 153 14.86 -3.19 13.64
N PRO A 154 14.93 -4.53 13.81
CA PRO A 154 15.26 -5.48 12.74
C PRO A 154 14.40 -5.25 11.50
N GLU A 155 15.04 -5.11 10.33
CA GLU A 155 14.42 -4.63 9.09
C GLU A 155 13.24 -5.49 8.64
N GLN A 156 12.05 -5.22 9.18
CA GLN A 156 10.81 -5.46 8.46
C GLN A 156 10.91 -4.59 7.20
N ILE A 157 10.87 -5.22 6.03
CA ILE A 157 10.87 -4.49 4.76
C ILE A 157 9.65 -3.56 4.81
N THR A 158 9.90 -2.26 4.76
CA THR A 158 8.82 -1.27 4.69
C THR A 158 8.19 -1.30 3.31
N PHE A 159 6.93 -0.87 3.16
CA PHE A 159 6.32 -0.76 1.83
C PHE A 159 7.16 0.09 0.87
N TYR A 160 7.80 1.15 1.38
CA TYR A 160 8.72 1.98 0.59
C TYR A 160 9.92 1.19 0.07
N LYS A 161 10.57 0.38 0.92
CA LYS A 161 11.68 -0.50 0.48
C LYS A 161 11.20 -1.53 -0.54
N PHE A 162 10.01 -2.10 -0.33
CA PHE A 162 9.39 -3.00 -1.30
C PHE A 162 9.16 -2.33 -2.65
N GLU A 163 8.51 -1.17 -2.66
CA GLU A 163 8.26 -0.36 -3.84
C GLU A 163 9.55 -0.06 -4.60
N GLU A 164 10.62 0.36 -3.90
CA GLU A 164 11.92 0.61 -4.53
C GLU A 164 12.49 -0.67 -5.16
N MET A 165 12.50 -1.78 -4.42
CA MET A 165 13.07 -3.07 -4.88
C MET A 165 12.38 -3.59 -6.13
N VAL A 166 11.05 -3.48 -6.21
CA VAL A 166 10.29 -4.00 -7.37
C VAL A 166 10.29 -3.06 -8.56
N THR A 167 10.37 -1.74 -8.35
CA THR A 167 10.30 -0.75 -9.44
C THR A 167 11.64 -0.38 -10.05
N LYS A 168 12.72 -0.33 -9.25
CA LYS A 168 14.06 0.10 -9.70
C LYS A 168 14.61 -0.72 -10.87
N PRO A 169 14.45 -2.06 -10.92
CA PRO A 169 14.95 -2.85 -12.05
C PRO A 169 14.22 -2.64 -13.37
N ILE A 170 13.00 -2.08 -13.35
CA ILE A 170 12.08 -2.11 -14.48
C ILE A 170 12.61 -1.32 -15.68
N SER A 171 13.21 -0.15 -15.46
CA SER A 171 13.74 0.66 -16.56
C SER A 171 14.92 -0.01 -17.26
N SER A 172 15.84 -0.59 -16.49
CA SER A 172 16.98 -1.32 -17.05
C SER A 172 16.53 -2.56 -17.80
N LEU A 173 15.54 -3.27 -17.25
CA LEU A 173 14.97 -4.45 -17.89
C LEU A 173 14.18 -4.10 -19.16
N ASP A 174 13.40 -3.02 -19.22
CA ASP A 174 12.72 -2.62 -20.46
C ASP A 174 13.72 -2.30 -21.58
N ASN A 175 14.83 -1.65 -21.23
CA ASN A 175 15.92 -1.43 -22.17
C ASN A 175 16.56 -2.74 -22.62
N ALA A 176 16.79 -3.68 -21.69
CA ALA A 176 17.27 -5.00 -22.05
C ALA A 176 16.30 -5.70 -23.02
N LEU A 177 14.99 -5.64 -22.78
CA LEU A 177 13.98 -6.21 -23.68
C LEU A 177 13.97 -5.55 -25.08
N LYS A 178 14.36 -4.28 -25.23
CA LYS A 178 14.55 -3.64 -26.54
C LYS A 178 15.72 -4.27 -27.29
N ASN A 179 16.86 -4.39 -26.62
CA ASN A 179 18.10 -4.91 -27.19
C ASN A 179 18.04 -6.42 -27.47
N LEU A 180 17.17 -7.14 -26.74
CA LEU A 180 16.95 -8.57 -26.95
C LEU A 180 16.46 -8.89 -28.37
N LEU A 181 15.58 -8.06 -28.94
CA LEU A 181 15.09 -8.23 -30.32
C LEU A 181 16.17 -7.94 -31.37
N GLN A 182 17.25 -7.25 -30.99
CA GLN A 182 18.38 -6.93 -31.85
C GLN A 182 19.52 -7.96 -31.71
N ASN A 183 19.33 -9.01 -30.89
CA ASN A 183 20.36 -10.00 -30.53
C ASN A 183 21.62 -9.38 -29.88
N GLU A 184 21.47 -8.24 -29.22
CA GLU A 184 22.58 -7.50 -28.61
C GLU A 184 22.84 -7.87 -27.15
N ILE A 185 22.11 -8.84 -26.61
CA ILE A 185 22.18 -9.24 -25.20
C ILE A 185 22.86 -10.58 -25.02
N LYS A 186 23.74 -10.64 -24.02
CA LYS A 186 24.44 -11.87 -23.62
C LYS A 186 23.56 -12.74 -22.72
N PRO A 187 23.67 -14.08 -22.80
CA PRO A 187 22.96 -15.00 -21.91
C PRO A 187 23.17 -14.73 -20.41
N ASP A 188 24.37 -14.31 -20.00
CA ASP A 188 24.68 -14.01 -18.60
C ASP A 188 23.90 -12.79 -18.07
N GLU A 189 23.64 -11.80 -18.92
CA GLU A 189 22.84 -10.63 -18.58
C GLU A 189 21.36 -11.02 -18.40
N LEU A 190 20.85 -11.93 -19.24
CA LEU A 190 19.51 -12.50 -19.08
C LEU A 190 19.39 -13.28 -17.76
N LYS A 191 20.40 -14.08 -17.40
CA LYS A 191 20.44 -14.80 -16.11
C LYS A 191 20.47 -13.83 -14.93
N TYR A 192 21.22 -12.74 -15.04
CA TYR A 192 21.23 -11.70 -14.01
C TYR A 192 19.82 -11.14 -13.78
N PHE A 193 19.13 -10.70 -14.84
CA PHE A 193 17.77 -10.19 -14.71
C PHE A 193 16.76 -11.25 -14.26
N ALA A 194 16.90 -12.50 -14.71
CA ALA A 194 16.07 -13.62 -14.27
C ALA A 194 16.17 -13.83 -12.75
N ASN A 195 17.39 -13.85 -12.21
CA ASN A 195 17.65 -13.97 -10.78
C ASN A 195 17.14 -12.76 -9.99
N LEU A 196 17.27 -11.55 -10.54
CA LEU A 196 16.72 -10.34 -9.93
C LEU A 196 15.18 -10.40 -9.84
N MET A 197 14.52 -10.86 -10.91
CA MET A 197 13.07 -11.05 -10.93
C MET A 197 12.62 -12.16 -9.98
N LYS A 198 13.38 -13.25 -9.86
CA LYS A 198 13.14 -14.31 -8.86
C LYS A 198 13.22 -13.77 -7.43
N ARG A 199 14.20 -12.92 -7.12
CA ARG A 199 14.28 -12.24 -5.82
C ARG A 199 13.06 -11.35 -5.58
N ASN A 200 12.66 -10.55 -6.57
CA ASN A 200 11.51 -9.66 -6.46
C ASN A 200 10.19 -10.43 -6.34
N TRP A 201 10.07 -11.62 -6.95
CA TRP A 201 8.96 -12.54 -6.74
C TRP A 201 8.86 -12.97 -5.27
N THR A 202 9.97 -13.41 -4.65
CA THR A 202 9.99 -13.79 -3.23
C THR A 202 9.57 -12.63 -2.33
N VAL A 203 10.10 -11.43 -2.59
CA VAL A 203 9.72 -10.25 -1.81
C VAL A 203 8.24 -9.93 -1.99
N SER A 204 7.74 -9.98 -3.23
CA SER A 204 6.31 -9.72 -3.51
C SER A 204 5.39 -10.73 -2.83
N LYS A 205 5.80 -12.00 -2.75
CA LYS A 205 5.08 -13.02 -1.98
C LYS A 205 5.07 -12.71 -0.48
N ASN A 206 6.17 -12.20 0.08
CA ASN A 206 6.23 -11.82 1.49
C ASN A 206 5.35 -10.60 1.82
N PHE A 207 5.01 -9.79 0.82
CA PHE A 207 4.02 -8.71 0.91
C PHE A 207 2.60 -9.18 0.54
N ASP A 208 2.39 -10.50 0.43
CA ASP A 208 1.18 -11.16 -0.02
C ASP A 208 0.67 -10.70 -1.40
N SER A 209 1.48 -9.98 -2.18
CA SER A 209 1.10 -9.41 -3.45
C SER A 209 1.03 -10.46 -4.57
N GLN A 210 -0.15 -11.05 -4.76
CA GLN A 210 -0.32 -12.16 -5.70
C GLN A 210 -0.14 -11.73 -7.15
N ILE A 211 -0.66 -10.57 -7.55
CA ILE A 211 -0.55 -10.13 -8.94
C ILE A 211 0.90 -9.75 -9.26
N ILE A 212 1.55 -8.97 -8.40
CA ILE A 212 2.93 -8.50 -8.64
C ILE A 212 3.92 -9.67 -8.57
N SER A 213 3.75 -10.59 -7.61
CA SER A 213 4.56 -11.81 -7.58
C SER A 213 4.40 -12.62 -8.87
N ASN A 214 3.18 -12.87 -9.33
CA ASN A 214 2.95 -13.58 -10.59
C ASN A 214 3.63 -12.88 -11.79
N MET A 215 3.57 -11.54 -11.87
CA MET A 215 4.27 -10.80 -12.93
C MET A 215 5.78 -11.01 -12.88
N HIS A 216 6.41 -10.90 -11.71
CA HIS A 216 7.84 -11.16 -11.54
C HIS A 216 8.22 -12.61 -11.86
N GLU A 217 7.38 -13.57 -11.51
CA GLU A 217 7.58 -14.98 -11.82
C GLU A 217 7.60 -15.22 -13.32
N ILE A 218 6.61 -14.69 -14.05
CA ILE A 218 6.51 -14.82 -15.51
C ILE A 218 7.76 -14.23 -16.15
N VAL A 219 8.12 -13.00 -15.77
CA VAL A 219 9.29 -12.31 -16.33
C VAL A 219 10.57 -13.11 -16.06
N GLY A 220 10.80 -13.49 -14.81
CA GLY A 220 12.01 -14.23 -14.44
C GLY A 220 12.12 -15.56 -15.17
N LYS A 221 11.04 -16.34 -15.24
CA LYS A 221 11.01 -17.62 -15.95
C LYS A 221 11.31 -17.45 -17.43
N THR A 222 10.67 -16.49 -18.09
CA THR A 222 10.88 -16.27 -19.53
C THR A 222 12.32 -15.83 -19.82
N LEU A 223 12.90 -14.94 -19.01
CA LEU A 223 14.30 -14.53 -19.18
C LEU A 223 15.27 -15.69 -18.97
N PHE A 224 14.99 -16.56 -18.00
CA PHE A 224 15.77 -17.79 -17.79
C PHE A 224 15.69 -18.69 -19.02
N LEU A 225 14.49 -18.92 -19.56
CA LEU A 225 14.29 -19.72 -20.78
C LEU A 225 15.03 -19.17 -22.00
N PHE A 226 15.08 -17.84 -22.15
CA PHE A 226 15.89 -17.20 -23.19
C PHE A 226 17.38 -17.46 -22.98
N SER A 227 17.87 -17.36 -21.73
CA SER A 227 19.29 -17.58 -21.43
C SER A 227 19.76 -19.02 -21.69
N GLU A 228 18.85 -19.99 -21.56
CA GLU A 228 19.11 -21.41 -21.85
C GLU A 228 18.83 -21.78 -23.31
N ASN A 229 18.47 -20.81 -24.16
CA ASN A 229 18.05 -21.01 -25.55
C ASN A 229 16.85 -21.99 -25.74
N ILE A 230 16.07 -22.24 -24.68
CA ILE A 230 14.88 -23.11 -24.72
C ILE A 230 13.72 -22.40 -25.41
N LEU A 231 13.63 -21.08 -25.20
CA LEU A 231 12.64 -20.21 -25.84
C LEU A 231 13.38 -19.19 -26.70
N GLN A 232 12.89 -18.94 -27.91
CA GLN A 232 13.45 -17.91 -28.77
C GLN A 232 12.73 -16.57 -28.55
N PRO A 233 13.45 -15.46 -28.36
CA PRO A 233 12.83 -14.14 -28.26
C PRO A 233 12.09 -13.80 -29.54
N ASN A 234 10.84 -13.35 -29.41
CA ASN A 234 10.08 -12.78 -30.51
C ASN A 234 9.28 -11.58 -30.00
N ARG A 235 8.78 -10.77 -30.95
CA ARG A 235 8.07 -9.52 -30.63
C ARG A 235 6.87 -9.75 -29.70
N GLN A 236 6.10 -10.81 -29.92
CA GLN A 236 4.92 -11.12 -29.10
C GLN A 236 5.30 -11.43 -27.65
N VAL A 237 6.32 -12.26 -27.44
CA VAL A 237 6.80 -12.61 -26.09
C VAL A 237 7.41 -11.39 -25.39
N VAL A 238 8.18 -10.57 -26.12
CA VAL A 238 8.77 -9.34 -25.58
C VAL A 238 7.69 -8.31 -25.21
N ASP A 239 6.65 -8.16 -26.02
CA ASP A 239 5.52 -7.27 -25.72
C ASP A 239 4.71 -7.77 -24.51
N ALA A 240 4.58 -9.09 -24.31
CA ALA A 240 3.97 -9.66 -23.12
C ALA A 240 4.84 -9.47 -21.86
N LEU A 241 6.16 -9.60 -21.97
CA LEU A 241 7.09 -9.25 -20.88
C LEU A 241 6.97 -7.77 -20.48
N ARG A 242 6.89 -6.86 -21.46
CA ARG A 242 6.63 -5.44 -21.19
C ARG A 242 5.27 -5.21 -20.53
N ALA A 243 4.25 -5.98 -20.92
CA ALA A 243 2.95 -5.92 -20.27
C ALA A 243 3.05 -6.26 -18.77
N CYS A 244 3.83 -7.29 -18.39
CA CYS A 244 4.13 -7.59 -16.99
C CYS A 244 4.76 -6.39 -16.27
N LEU A 245 5.75 -5.73 -16.91
CA LEU A 245 6.41 -4.55 -16.33
C LEU A 245 5.45 -3.37 -16.13
N ILE A 246 4.55 -3.14 -17.08
CA ILE A 246 3.52 -2.10 -16.98
C ILE A 246 2.57 -2.39 -15.81
N VAL A 247 2.12 -3.64 -15.67
CA VAL A 247 1.25 -4.06 -14.54
C VAL A 247 1.94 -3.80 -13.20
N ILE A 248 3.22 -4.19 -13.06
CA ILE A 248 3.98 -3.96 -11.82
C ILE A 248 4.04 -2.46 -11.50
N VAL A 249 4.43 -1.63 -12.46
CA VAL A 249 4.52 -0.18 -12.25
C VAL A 249 3.16 0.42 -11.93
N ALA A 250 2.11 0.05 -12.66
CA ALA A 250 0.77 0.60 -12.48
C ALA A 250 0.21 0.30 -11.09
N LEU A 251 0.35 -0.94 -10.62
CA LEU A 251 -0.12 -1.35 -9.31
C LEU A 251 0.65 -0.69 -8.16
N ILE A 252 1.99 -0.67 -8.25
CA ILE A 252 2.84 -0.12 -7.19
C ILE A 252 2.73 1.41 -7.12
N LYS A 253 2.77 2.10 -8.27
CA LYS A 253 2.76 3.57 -8.34
C LYS A 253 1.36 4.18 -8.34
N ASP A 254 0.33 3.35 -8.17
CA ASP A 254 -1.07 3.77 -8.17
C ASP A 254 -1.45 4.62 -9.39
N LYS A 255 -1.03 4.16 -10.59
CA LYS A 255 -1.37 4.87 -11.82
C LYS A 255 -2.77 4.45 -12.28
N GLU A 256 -3.61 5.43 -12.59
CA GLU A 256 -4.93 5.23 -13.22
C GLU A 256 -4.80 4.81 -14.69
N ILE A 257 -4.29 3.60 -14.93
CA ILE A 257 -4.18 3.00 -16.26
C ILE A 257 -5.00 1.72 -16.25
N ASP A 258 -5.88 1.53 -17.23
CA ASP A 258 -6.57 0.25 -17.40
C ASP A 258 -5.54 -0.86 -17.70
N ILE A 259 -5.30 -1.71 -16.71
CA ILE A 259 -4.33 -2.79 -16.80
C ILE A 259 -4.89 -4.08 -17.43
N SER A 260 -6.20 -4.14 -17.74
CA SER A 260 -6.89 -5.39 -18.13
C SER A 260 -6.27 -6.03 -19.37
N VAL A 261 -5.93 -5.21 -20.38
CA VAL A 261 -5.28 -5.68 -21.61
C VAL A 261 -3.89 -6.24 -21.33
N TYR A 262 -3.16 -5.63 -20.38
CA TYR A 262 -1.80 -6.04 -20.02
C TYR A 262 -1.80 -7.32 -19.17
N LEU A 263 -2.74 -7.43 -18.22
CA LEU A 263 -2.96 -8.64 -17.43
C LEU A 263 -3.24 -9.85 -18.32
N ARG A 264 -4.15 -9.70 -19.29
CA ARG A 264 -4.47 -10.79 -20.22
C ARG A 264 -3.24 -11.25 -21.01
N LYS A 265 -2.45 -10.31 -21.55
CA LYS A 265 -1.20 -10.64 -22.27
C LYS A 265 -0.19 -11.37 -21.39
N ALA A 266 -0.04 -10.92 -20.13
CA ALA A 266 0.83 -11.55 -19.17
C ALA A 266 0.36 -12.97 -18.83
N GLU A 267 -0.94 -13.16 -18.64
CA GLU A 267 -1.54 -14.47 -18.34
C GLU A 267 -1.39 -15.46 -19.49
N GLU A 268 -1.63 -15.04 -20.73
CA GLU A 268 -1.41 -15.84 -21.94
C GLU A 268 0.06 -16.33 -22.01
N LEU A 269 1.01 -15.42 -21.79
CA LEU A 269 2.44 -15.78 -21.71
C LEU A 269 2.70 -16.76 -20.57
N GLY A 270 2.22 -16.46 -19.36
CA GLY A 270 2.38 -17.30 -18.18
C GLY A 270 1.86 -18.72 -18.39
N ASN A 271 0.72 -18.87 -19.05
CA ASN A 271 0.15 -20.19 -19.37
C ASN A 271 0.97 -20.91 -20.43
N SER A 272 1.48 -20.20 -21.45
CA SER A 272 2.35 -20.79 -22.47
C SER A 272 3.64 -21.37 -21.89
N ILE A 273 4.29 -20.67 -20.95
CA ILE A 273 5.58 -21.09 -20.39
C ILE A 273 5.45 -22.14 -19.28
N LYS A 274 4.29 -22.24 -18.61
CA LYS A 274 4.04 -23.29 -17.58
C LYS A 274 4.16 -24.71 -18.13
N THR A 275 3.89 -24.89 -19.42
CA THR A 275 3.96 -26.22 -20.07
C THR A 275 5.40 -26.68 -20.32
N ILE A 276 6.36 -25.77 -20.23
CA ILE A 276 7.78 -26.04 -20.44
C ILE A 276 8.38 -26.54 -19.13
N LYS A 277 8.76 -27.82 -19.08
CA LYS A 277 9.40 -28.43 -17.90
C LYS A 277 10.84 -27.92 -17.77
N VAL A 278 11.09 -27.10 -16.75
CA VAL A 278 12.43 -26.63 -16.38
C VAL A 278 12.76 -27.18 -14.99
N LYS A 279 13.96 -27.76 -14.83
CA LYS A 279 14.51 -28.06 -13.50
C LYS A 279 14.96 -26.74 -12.88
N ASP A 280 14.24 -26.33 -11.85
CA ASP A 280 14.54 -25.21 -10.94
C ASP A 280 14.65 -23.83 -11.59
N PHE A 281 13.48 -23.20 -11.77
CA PHE A 281 13.34 -21.74 -11.63
C PHE A 281 12.96 -21.41 -10.19
#